data_AF-A0A9P7DGW3-F1
#
_entry.id   AF-A0A9P7DGW3-F1
#
_cell.length_a   1.000
_cell.length_b   1.000
_cell.length_c   1.000
_cell.angle_alpha   90.00
_cell.angle_beta   90.00
_cell.angle_gamma   90.00
#
_symmetry.space_group_name_H-M   'P 1'
#
loop_
_entity.id
_entity.type
_entity.pdbx_description
1 polymer ?
#
loop_
_entity_poly.entity_id
_entity_poly.type
_entity_poly.pdbx_seq_one_letter_code
_entity_poly.pdbx_strand_id
1 'polypeptide(L)'
;FWKDKLYLIIDEKSMLSRKFLVKISAYVAKGKSLADFHQFPPVAVKKSAALYYPCDSSKDTAEEMLGRKIYEQFTTVVCLKEQIRVTDPEWNDLLHHIRHSSCCSHHVQLLCSLVLTNPHCPPTDFNSPPWNDAVLITPCNAVRRQWNLNMTKNHCQRSGNRLFVCKAKDTIQGRELTLMKRYAVATKPSGRNAKQDERAALPNVIKLAVGVKVMVTFNVDTELNVANGA
;
A
#
# COMPACT_ATOMS: atom_id res chain seq x y z
N PHE A 1 14.52 17.97 -15.68
CA PHE A 1 14.37 17.60 -14.26
C PHE A 1 15.55 16.77 -13.74
N TRP A 2 15.89 15.62 -14.34
CA TRP A 2 16.91 14.70 -13.79
C TRP A 2 18.38 15.14 -13.93
N LYS A 3 18.68 16.16 -14.75
CA LYS A 3 20.04 16.56 -15.12
C LYS A 3 20.92 16.92 -13.91
N ASP A 4 20.34 17.53 -12.89
CA ASP A 4 21.08 18.08 -11.75
C ASP A 4 20.99 17.20 -10.49
N LYS A 5 20.45 15.98 -10.61
CA LYS A 5 20.29 15.04 -9.50
C LYS A 5 21.45 14.05 -9.48
N LEU A 6 22.19 14.02 -8.36
CA LEU A 6 23.37 13.15 -8.18
C LEU A 6 23.01 11.74 -7.70
N TYR A 7 21.91 11.62 -6.96
CA TYR A 7 21.46 10.37 -6.37
C TYR A 7 19.96 10.21 -6.59
N LEU A 8 19.57 8.99 -6.90
CA LEU A 8 18.19 8.50 -6.81
C LEU A 8 18.18 7.49 -5.67
N ILE A 9 17.24 7.65 -4.73
CA ILE A 9 16.95 6.67 -3.67
C ILE A 9 15.59 6.07 -3.98
N ILE A 10 15.53 4.74 -4.03
CA ILE A 10 14.29 4.00 -4.21
C ILE A 10 14.11 3.19 -2.94
N ASP A 11 13.01 3.45 -2.23
CA ASP A 11 12.53 2.64 -1.11
C ASP A 11 11.51 1.61 -1.61
N GLU A 12 11.28 0.53 -0.86
CA GLU A 12 10.34 -0.55 -1.19
C GLU A 12 10.49 -1.15 -2.60
N LYS A 13 11.74 -1.33 -3.03
CA LYS A 13 12.09 -1.85 -4.37
C LYS A 13 11.56 -3.27 -4.66
N SER A 14 11.08 -4.01 -3.66
CA SER A 14 10.42 -5.31 -3.83
C SER A 14 9.14 -5.21 -4.66
N MET A 15 8.46 -4.06 -4.58
CA MET A 15 7.27 -3.73 -5.38
C MET A 15 7.62 -3.25 -6.80
N LEU A 16 8.91 -3.14 -7.14
CA LEU A 16 9.37 -2.69 -8.44
C LEU A 16 9.52 -3.85 -9.43
N SER A 17 8.96 -3.69 -10.62
CA SER A 17 9.08 -4.71 -11.68
C SER A 17 10.33 -4.50 -12.55
N ARG A 18 10.84 -5.58 -13.15
CA ARG A 18 11.98 -5.55 -14.09
C ARG A 18 11.79 -4.53 -15.22
N LYS A 19 10.60 -4.47 -15.82
CA LYS A 19 10.27 -3.49 -16.87
C LYS A 19 10.32 -2.05 -16.36
N PHE A 20 9.81 -1.80 -15.15
CA PHE A 20 9.84 -0.44 -14.60
C PHE A 20 11.27 0.02 -14.30
N LEU A 21 12.15 -0.90 -13.88
CA LEU A 21 13.57 -0.58 -13.67
C LEU A 21 14.27 -0.14 -14.96
N VAL A 22 13.99 -0.80 -16.09
CA VAL A 22 14.53 -0.38 -17.39
C VAL A 22 14.13 1.05 -17.71
N LYS A 23 12.85 1.39 -17.50
CA LYS A 23 12.36 2.75 -17.73
C LYS A 23 13.09 3.77 -16.86
N ILE A 24 13.27 3.48 -15.56
CA ILE A 24 14.02 4.35 -14.66
C ILE A 24 15.46 4.52 -15.16
N SER A 25 16.13 3.41 -15.48
CA SER A 25 17.52 3.43 -15.94
C SER A 25 17.72 4.20 -17.24
N ALA A 26 16.73 4.17 -18.15
CA ALA A 26 16.77 4.96 -19.37
C ALA A 26 16.72 6.47 -19.11
N TYR A 27 16.12 6.91 -18.01
CA TYR A 27 16.03 8.32 -17.61
C TYR A 27 17.10 8.76 -16.60
N VAL A 28 17.73 7.81 -15.90
CA VAL A 28 18.65 8.07 -14.79
C VAL A 28 19.90 7.23 -14.95
N ALA A 29 21.04 7.88 -15.22
CA ALA A 29 22.31 7.20 -15.46
C ALA A 29 23.02 6.72 -14.17
N LYS A 30 22.62 7.19 -12.98
CA LYS A 30 23.22 6.81 -11.68
C LYS A 30 22.18 6.84 -10.55
N GLY A 31 22.09 5.78 -9.75
CA GLY A 31 21.19 5.68 -8.59
C GLY A 31 21.66 4.67 -7.54
N LYS A 32 21.22 4.83 -6.28
CA LYS A 32 21.44 3.89 -5.16
C LYS A 32 20.07 3.36 -4.68
N SER A 33 19.95 2.12 -4.25
CA SER A 33 18.66 1.55 -3.82
C SER A 33 18.73 0.94 -2.42
N LEU A 34 17.65 1.11 -1.64
CA LEU A 34 17.44 0.54 -0.30
C LEU A 34 16.10 -0.19 -0.31
N ALA A 35 15.99 -1.43 0.17
CA ALA A 35 14.68 -2.08 0.30
C ALA A 35 14.70 -3.38 1.10
N ASP A 36 13.50 -3.82 1.50
CA ASP A 36 13.22 -5.16 1.98
C ASP A 36 12.50 -6.03 0.91
N PHE A 37 13.09 -7.18 0.57
CA PHE A 37 12.55 -8.12 -0.41
C PHE A 37 11.50 -9.10 0.13
N HIS A 38 11.28 -9.14 1.45
CA HIS A 38 10.24 -9.97 2.06
C HIS A 38 8.86 -9.29 2.10
N GLN A 39 8.72 -8.14 1.45
CA GLN A 39 7.45 -7.45 1.30
C GLN A 39 6.65 -7.88 0.05
N PHE A 40 5.59 -7.14 -0.27
CA PHE A 40 4.71 -7.46 -1.38
C PHE A 40 5.44 -7.45 -2.74
N PRO A 41 5.16 -8.41 -3.63
CA PRO A 41 5.65 -8.37 -5.00
C PRO A 41 4.97 -7.24 -5.78
N PRO A 42 5.48 -6.87 -6.97
CA PRO A 42 4.87 -5.86 -7.80
C PRO A 42 3.41 -6.21 -8.14
N VAL A 43 2.51 -5.23 -8.03
CA VAL A 43 1.06 -5.42 -8.19
C VAL A 43 0.69 -5.48 -9.68
N ALA A 44 -0.32 -6.29 -10.01
CA ALA A 44 -0.91 -6.41 -11.35
C ALA A 44 0.07 -6.81 -12.48
N VAL A 45 1.17 -7.49 -12.12
CA VAL A 45 2.10 -8.12 -13.07
C VAL A 45 2.28 -9.60 -12.73
N LYS A 46 2.90 -10.37 -13.64
CA LYS A 46 3.27 -11.77 -13.35
C LYS A 46 4.23 -11.82 -12.15
N LYS A 47 4.12 -12.84 -11.28
CA LYS A 47 5.00 -12.99 -10.10
C LYS A 47 6.49 -12.96 -10.46
N SER A 48 6.85 -13.54 -11.61
CA SER A 48 8.23 -13.54 -12.11
C SER A 48 8.72 -12.16 -12.55
N ALA A 49 7.88 -11.13 -12.61
CA ALA A 49 8.30 -9.78 -13.00
C ALA A 49 9.07 -9.04 -11.90
N ALA A 50 9.10 -9.55 -10.67
CA ALA A 50 9.89 -8.98 -9.58
C ALA A 50 11.40 -9.05 -9.88
N LEU A 51 12.17 -8.08 -9.36
CA LEU A 51 13.61 -7.97 -9.61
C LEU A 51 14.41 -9.20 -9.12
N TYR A 52 14.00 -9.77 -7.99
CA TYR A 52 14.67 -10.91 -7.36
C TYR A 52 14.37 -12.24 -8.05
N TYR A 53 13.37 -12.32 -8.94
CA TYR A 53 13.05 -13.55 -9.65
C TYR A 53 14.06 -13.80 -10.79
N PRO A 54 14.62 -15.02 -10.93
CA PRO A 54 15.51 -15.36 -12.04
C PRO A 54 14.87 -15.15 -13.41
N CYS A 55 15.69 -14.89 -14.44
CA CYS A 55 15.22 -14.84 -15.82
C CYS A 55 14.84 -16.23 -16.33
N ASP A 56 13.74 -16.29 -17.09
CA ASP A 56 13.34 -17.44 -17.89
C ASP A 56 13.30 -17.01 -19.36
N SER A 57 14.30 -17.40 -20.15
CA SER A 57 14.43 -17.00 -21.56
C SER A 57 13.27 -17.47 -22.45
N SER A 58 12.50 -18.47 -22.01
CA SER A 58 11.33 -18.96 -22.73
C SER A 58 10.06 -18.13 -22.48
N LYS A 59 10.01 -17.37 -21.38
CA LYS A 59 8.80 -16.65 -20.92
C LYS A 59 8.99 -15.14 -20.73
N ASP A 60 10.23 -14.69 -20.63
CA ASP A 60 10.55 -13.31 -20.35
C ASP A 60 10.82 -12.51 -21.62
N THR A 61 10.32 -11.28 -21.64
CA THR A 61 10.59 -10.38 -22.76
C THR A 61 12.04 -9.88 -22.70
N ALA A 62 12.56 -9.40 -23.83
CA ALA A 62 13.89 -8.78 -23.88
C ALA A 62 14.05 -7.64 -22.86
N GLU A 63 13.00 -6.85 -22.66
CA GLU A 63 12.96 -5.77 -21.65
C GLU A 63 13.03 -6.32 -20.21
N GLU A 64 12.35 -7.43 -19.90
CA GLU A 64 12.42 -8.04 -18.57
C GLU A 64 13.81 -8.63 -18.29
N MET A 65 14.42 -9.24 -19.30
CA MET A 65 15.80 -9.72 -19.22
C MET A 65 16.78 -8.57 -19.03
N LEU A 66 16.60 -7.45 -19.73
CA LEU A 66 17.41 -6.24 -19.56
C LEU A 66 17.26 -5.66 -18.15
N GLY A 67 16.03 -5.58 -17.64
CA GLY A 67 15.75 -5.09 -16.28
C GLY A 67 16.45 -5.93 -15.22
N ARG A 68 16.50 -7.24 -15.39
CA ARG A 68 17.29 -8.13 -14.51
C ARG A 68 18.78 -7.85 -14.61
N LYS A 69 19.32 -7.73 -15.83
CA LYS A 69 20.75 -7.42 -16.03
C LYS A 69 21.16 -6.11 -15.37
N ILE A 70 20.33 -5.06 -15.47
CA ILE A 70 20.54 -3.79 -14.76
C ILE A 70 20.53 -4.00 -13.24
N TYR A 71 19.58 -4.77 -12.73
CA TYR A 71 19.52 -5.10 -11.31
C TYR A 71 20.76 -5.86 -10.81
N GLU A 72 21.34 -6.73 -11.62
CA GLU A 72 22.55 -7.48 -11.27
C GLU A 72 23.84 -6.63 -11.32
N GLN A 73 23.80 -5.42 -11.90
CA GLN A 73 24.94 -4.50 -11.87
C GLN A 73 25.15 -3.86 -10.48
N PHE A 74 24.19 -3.96 -9.57
CA PHE A 74 24.37 -3.53 -8.18
C PHE A 74 25.25 -4.55 -7.43
N THR A 75 26.50 -4.18 -7.17
CA THR A 75 27.50 -5.06 -6.54
C THR A 75 27.55 -4.96 -5.03
N THR A 76 27.13 -3.82 -4.47
CA THR A 76 27.16 -3.59 -3.02
C THR A 76 25.79 -3.90 -2.42
N VAL A 77 25.77 -4.88 -1.51
CA VAL A 77 24.59 -5.20 -0.70
C VAL A 77 24.96 -4.97 0.76
N VAL A 78 24.18 -4.13 1.44
CA VAL A 78 24.30 -3.90 2.88
C VAL A 78 23.04 -4.49 3.53
N CYS A 79 23.23 -5.51 4.36
CA CYS A 79 22.16 -6.11 5.15
C CYS A 79 22.18 -5.53 6.56
N LEU A 80 21.14 -4.77 6.92
CA LEU A 80 20.91 -4.37 8.30
C LEU A 80 20.39 -5.58 9.09
N LYS A 81 21.01 -5.86 10.23
CA LYS A 81 20.67 -7.03 11.07
C LYS A 81 19.88 -6.68 12.32
N GLU A 82 19.96 -5.44 12.76
CA GLU A 82 19.30 -4.98 13.98
C GLU A 82 17.87 -4.51 13.68
N GLN A 83 16.90 -5.13 14.34
CA GLN A 83 15.51 -4.69 14.33
C GLN A 83 15.25 -3.80 15.55
N ILE A 84 14.91 -2.53 15.30
CA ILE A 84 14.68 -1.54 16.36
C ILE A 84 13.19 -1.26 16.62
N ARG A 85 12.28 -1.75 15.76
CA ARG A 85 10.84 -1.48 15.86
C ARG A 85 10.17 -2.28 16.97
N VAL A 86 10.58 -3.54 17.12
CA VAL A 86 10.01 -4.50 18.08
C VAL A 86 11.14 -4.91 19.01
N THR A 87 11.04 -4.49 20.27
CA THR A 87 12.04 -4.75 21.30
C THR A 87 11.71 -5.98 22.15
N ASP A 88 10.47 -6.47 22.07
CA ASP A 88 10.04 -7.68 22.76
C ASP A 88 10.71 -8.93 22.13
N PRO A 89 11.43 -9.75 22.93
CA PRO A 89 12.18 -10.89 22.41
C PRO A 89 11.30 -11.98 21.78
N GLU A 90 10.12 -12.25 22.36
CA GLU A 90 9.20 -13.30 21.88
C GLU A 90 8.61 -12.91 20.52
N TRP A 91 8.23 -11.63 20.39
CA TRP A 91 7.77 -11.09 19.12
C TRP A 91 8.88 -11.00 18.06
N ASN A 92 10.11 -10.67 18.45
CA ASN A 92 11.24 -10.63 17.52
C ASN A 92 11.55 -12.02 16.98
N ASP A 93 11.57 -13.04 17.84
CA ASP A 93 11.75 -14.44 17.45
C ASP A 93 10.64 -14.89 16.48
N LEU A 94 9.38 -14.63 16.82
CA LEU A 94 8.24 -14.90 15.94
C LEU A 94 8.41 -14.24 14.56
N LEU A 95 8.71 -12.93 14.51
CA LEU A 95 8.84 -12.18 13.26
C LEU A 95 10.01 -12.68 12.40
N HIS A 96 11.13 -13.06 13.03
CA HIS A 96 12.26 -13.68 12.36
C HIS A 96 11.86 -15.01 11.71
N HIS A 97 11.14 -15.86 12.44
CA HIS A 97 10.67 -17.15 11.92
C HIS A 97 9.60 -17.00 10.83
N ILE A 98 8.71 -16.00 10.92
CA ILE A 98 7.75 -15.68 9.84
C ILE A 98 8.50 -15.31 8.56
N ARG A 99 9.51 -14.43 8.66
CA ARG A 99 10.30 -13.96 7.51
C ARG A 99 10.99 -15.10 6.76
N HIS A 100 11.44 -16.11 7.50
CA HIS A 100 12.15 -17.28 6.96
C HIS A 100 11.26 -18.51 6.73
N SER A 101 9.95 -18.39 6.93
CA SER A 101 8.99 -19.50 6.78
C SER A 101 9.34 -20.72 7.65
N SER A 102 9.88 -20.48 8.85
CA SER A 102 10.35 -21.51 9.79
C SER A 102 9.55 -21.52 11.10
N CYS A 103 8.29 -21.09 11.07
CA CYS A 103 7.42 -21.07 12.25
C CYS A 103 7.17 -22.47 12.82
N CYS A 104 7.22 -22.58 14.15
CA CYS A 104 6.89 -23.81 14.88
C CYS A 104 5.51 -23.69 15.57
N SER A 105 5.06 -24.75 16.24
CA SER A 105 3.76 -24.77 16.92
C SER A 105 3.61 -23.66 17.98
N HIS A 106 4.69 -23.34 18.70
CA HIS A 106 4.69 -22.27 19.70
C HIS A 106 4.39 -20.90 19.07
N HIS A 107 4.99 -20.58 17.92
CA HIS A 107 4.72 -19.34 17.18
C HIS A 107 3.27 -19.21 16.74
N VAL A 108 2.66 -20.32 16.30
CA VAL A 108 1.24 -20.34 15.92
C VAL A 108 0.35 -20.13 17.16
N GLN A 109 0.66 -20.78 18.28
CA GLN A 109 -0.07 -20.61 19.53
C GLN A 109 -0.02 -19.16 20.03
N LEU A 110 1.16 -18.52 19.94
CA LEU A 110 1.33 -17.10 20.29
C LEU A 110 0.38 -16.22 19.46
N LEU A 111 0.36 -16.38 18.13
CA LEU A 111 -0.56 -15.64 17.25
C LEU A 111 -2.03 -15.95 17.55
N CYS A 112 -2.37 -17.21 17.79
CA CYS A 112 -3.73 -17.63 18.12
C CYS A 112 -4.20 -17.07 19.47
N SER A 113 -3.28 -16.82 20.41
CA SER A 113 -3.63 -16.22 21.71
C SER A 113 -4.25 -14.83 21.53
N LEU A 114 -3.85 -14.08 20.50
CA LEU A 114 -4.32 -12.72 20.23
C LEU A 114 -5.69 -12.64 19.55
N VAL A 115 -6.28 -13.78 19.20
CA VAL A 115 -7.65 -13.81 18.66
C VAL A 115 -8.60 -13.42 19.79
N LEU A 116 -9.42 -12.38 19.59
CA LEU A 116 -10.29 -11.83 20.65
C LEU A 116 -11.25 -12.84 21.29
N THR A 117 -11.60 -13.92 20.59
CA THR A 117 -12.44 -15.00 21.11
C THR A 117 -11.66 -16.09 21.86
N ASN A 118 -10.33 -15.99 21.90
CA ASN A 118 -9.49 -16.93 22.63
C ASN A 118 -9.55 -16.61 24.13
N PRO A 119 -9.81 -17.61 25.01
CA PRO A 119 -9.79 -17.41 26.46
C PRO A 119 -8.46 -16.88 27.01
N HIS A 120 -7.36 -17.10 26.30
CA HIS A 120 -6.02 -16.63 26.67
C HIS A 120 -5.67 -15.27 26.04
N CYS A 121 -6.61 -14.61 25.36
CA CYS A 121 -6.38 -13.29 24.80
C CYS A 121 -6.07 -12.29 25.91
N PRO A 122 -4.98 -11.51 25.80
CA PRO A 122 -4.71 -10.44 26.75
C PRO A 122 -5.91 -9.48 26.86
N PRO A 123 -6.19 -8.94 28.06
CA PRO A 123 -7.28 -8.00 28.26
C PRO A 123 -7.23 -6.86 27.24
N THR A 124 -8.27 -6.79 26.42
CA THR A 124 -8.38 -5.83 25.32
C THR A 124 -9.61 -4.96 25.54
N ASP A 125 -9.41 -3.72 25.99
CA ASP A 125 -10.49 -2.75 26.16
C ASP A 125 -10.45 -1.70 25.05
N PHE A 126 -11.42 -1.78 24.12
CA PHE A 126 -11.54 -0.86 22.99
C PHE A 126 -11.93 0.59 23.38
N ASN A 127 -12.15 0.88 24.66
CA ASN A 127 -12.41 2.23 25.14
C ASN A 127 -11.15 2.94 25.68
N SER A 128 -10.08 2.19 25.97
CA SER A 128 -8.82 2.74 26.49
C SER A 128 -7.66 2.61 25.50
N PRO A 129 -6.62 3.45 25.62
CA PRO A 129 -5.40 3.30 24.84
C PRO A 129 -4.68 1.97 25.14
N PRO A 130 -4.02 1.36 24.16
CA PRO A 130 -3.88 1.81 22.76
C PRO A 130 -5.05 1.40 21.84
N TRP A 131 -5.99 0.58 22.33
CA TRP A 131 -7.01 -0.06 21.50
C TRP A 131 -8.08 0.89 20.97
N ASN A 132 -8.37 1.96 21.70
CA ASN A 132 -9.33 2.98 21.27
C ASN A 132 -8.86 3.82 20.06
N ASP A 133 -7.57 3.72 19.69
CA ASP A 133 -6.99 4.33 18.50
C ASP A 133 -6.32 3.31 17.55
N ALA A 134 -6.67 2.03 17.71
CA ALA A 134 -6.11 0.96 16.90
C ALA A 134 -6.47 1.11 15.40
N VAL A 135 -5.52 0.77 14.53
CA VAL A 135 -5.70 0.78 13.08
C VAL A 135 -6.12 -0.60 12.60
N LEU A 136 -7.18 -0.67 11.78
CA LEU A 136 -7.57 -1.90 11.12
C LEU A 136 -6.71 -2.14 9.86
N ILE A 137 -6.02 -3.27 9.82
CA ILE A 137 -5.36 -3.78 8.62
C ILE A 137 -6.21 -4.93 8.05
N THR A 138 -6.55 -4.86 6.76
CA THR A 138 -7.39 -5.87 6.09
C THR A 138 -6.96 -6.06 4.64
N PRO A 139 -6.97 -7.30 4.11
CA PRO A 139 -6.67 -7.56 2.70
C PRO A 139 -7.76 -7.02 1.75
N CYS A 140 -8.96 -6.73 2.26
CA CYS A 140 -10.13 -6.42 1.44
C CYS A 140 -10.49 -4.93 1.49
N ASN A 141 -10.39 -4.26 0.33
CA ASN A 141 -10.82 -2.86 0.17
C ASN A 141 -12.30 -2.62 0.53
N ALA A 142 -13.17 -3.61 0.35
CA ALA A 142 -14.59 -3.52 0.75
C ALA A 142 -14.73 -3.39 2.27
N VAL A 143 -14.04 -4.26 3.03
CA VAL A 143 -14.03 -4.25 4.50
C VAL A 143 -13.46 -2.93 5.01
N ARG A 144 -12.31 -2.50 4.47
CA ARG A 144 -11.69 -1.20 4.82
C ARG A 144 -12.67 -0.03 4.65
N ARG A 145 -13.40 0.03 3.52
CA ARG A 145 -14.37 1.10 3.26
C ARG A 145 -15.53 1.09 4.26
N GLN A 146 -16.08 -0.09 4.56
CA GLN A 146 -17.17 -0.21 5.53
C GLN A 146 -16.71 0.16 6.94
N TRP A 147 -15.52 -0.31 7.35
CA TRP A 147 -14.93 0.02 8.63
C TRP A 147 -14.74 1.53 8.78
N ASN A 148 -14.06 2.18 7.84
CA ASN A 148 -13.83 3.62 7.87
C ASN A 148 -15.15 4.41 7.93
N LEU A 149 -16.17 3.98 7.17
CA LEU A 149 -17.49 4.62 7.21
C LEU A 149 -18.15 4.50 8.59
N ASN A 150 -18.05 3.33 9.23
CA ASN A 150 -18.61 3.11 10.56
C ASN A 150 -17.83 3.89 11.63
N MET A 151 -16.50 3.95 11.53
CA MET A 151 -15.67 4.73 12.44
C MET A 151 -15.98 6.23 12.34
N THR A 152 -16.16 6.78 11.14
CA THR A 152 -16.59 8.18 10.96
C THR A 152 -17.94 8.45 11.62
N LYS A 153 -18.92 7.54 11.48
CA LYS A 153 -20.24 7.70 12.12
C LYS A 153 -20.13 7.66 13.64
N ASN A 154 -19.39 6.70 14.19
CA ASN A 154 -19.17 6.55 15.62
C ASN A 154 -18.46 7.80 16.19
N HIS A 155 -17.44 8.30 15.49
CA HIS A 155 -16.76 9.55 15.84
C HIS A 155 -17.72 10.74 15.93
N CYS A 156 -18.59 10.94 14.93
CA CYS A 156 -19.61 11.99 14.96
C CYS A 156 -20.56 11.85 16.16
N GLN A 157 -21.00 10.63 16.47
CA GLN A 157 -21.89 10.37 17.60
C GLN A 157 -21.23 10.69 18.95
N ARG A 158 -19.95 10.33 19.12
CA ARG A 158 -19.21 10.55 20.37
C ARG A 158 -18.77 11.99 20.55
N SER A 159 -18.33 12.66 19.49
CA SER A 159 -17.77 14.02 19.55
C SER A 159 -18.82 15.12 19.36
N GLY A 160 -20.02 14.79 18.90
CA GLY A 160 -21.02 15.77 18.48
C GLY A 160 -20.68 16.50 17.17
N ASN A 161 -19.59 16.13 16.50
CA ASN A 161 -19.16 16.76 15.25
C ASN A 161 -20.14 16.45 14.11
N ARG A 162 -20.38 17.47 13.28
CA ARG A 162 -21.23 17.34 12.09
C ARG A 162 -20.57 16.45 11.04
N LEU A 163 -21.37 15.58 10.44
CA LEU A 163 -20.96 14.77 9.29
C LEU A 163 -21.15 15.57 7.99
N PHE A 164 -20.07 15.77 7.26
CA PHE A 164 -20.07 16.37 5.92
C PHE A 164 -20.15 15.26 4.86
N VAL A 165 -21.05 15.44 3.89
CA VAL A 165 -21.22 14.52 2.76
C VAL A 165 -20.73 15.20 1.49
N CYS A 166 -19.55 14.82 1.05
CA CYS A 166 -18.90 15.35 -0.15
C CYS A 166 -19.22 14.45 -1.34
N LYS A 167 -19.99 14.95 -2.31
CA LYS A 167 -20.32 14.24 -3.55
C LYS A 167 -19.37 14.65 -4.66
N ALA A 168 -18.90 13.70 -5.44
CA ALA A 168 -18.14 13.96 -6.65
C ALA A 168 -18.99 14.72 -7.69
N LYS A 169 -18.35 15.58 -8.45
CA LYS A 169 -18.95 16.27 -9.60
C LYS A 169 -18.30 15.74 -10.88
N ASP A 170 -19.01 14.88 -11.59
CA ASP A 170 -18.53 14.29 -12.83
C ASP A 170 -18.88 15.18 -14.03
N THR A 171 -17.90 15.40 -14.91
CA THR A 171 -18.07 16.16 -16.15
C THR A 171 -17.33 15.49 -17.30
N ILE A 172 -17.76 15.73 -18.54
CA ILE A 172 -17.00 15.41 -19.76
C ILE A 172 -16.67 16.73 -20.44
N GLN A 173 -15.37 17.05 -20.55
CA GLN A 173 -14.89 18.30 -21.15
C GLN A 173 -15.58 19.55 -20.53
N GLY A 174 -15.73 19.55 -19.21
CA GLY A 174 -16.38 20.64 -18.46
C GLY A 174 -17.90 20.69 -18.56
N ARG A 175 -18.53 19.81 -19.35
CA ARG A 175 -20.00 19.72 -19.48
C ARG A 175 -20.57 18.69 -18.53
N GLU A 176 -21.74 19.00 -17.97
CA GLU A 176 -22.45 18.06 -17.11
C GLU A 176 -22.88 16.80 -17.87
N LEU A 177 -22.88 15.68 -17.16
CA LEU A 177 -23.36 14.41 -17.69
C LEU A 177 -24.88 14.41 -17.82
N THR A 178 -25.37 13.93 -18.97
CA THR A 178 -26.78 13.55 -19.15
C THR A 178 -27.15 12.36 -18.27
N LEU A 179 -28.44 12.11 -18.03
CA LEU A 179 -28.89 10.99 -17.18
C LEU A 179 -28.32 9.64 -17.64
N MET A 180 -28.34 9.37 -18.95
CA MET A 180 -27.77 8.17 -19.54
C MET A 180 -26.26 8.05 -19.27
N LYS A 181 -25.52 9.16 -19.34
CA LYS A 181 -24.08 9.19 -19.04
C LYS A 181 -23.81 8.99 -17.56
N ARG A 182 -24.62 9.57 -16.67
CA ARG A 182 -24.52 9.34 -15.21
C ARG A 182 -24.78 7.87 -14.88
N TYR A 183 -25.78 7.26 -15.49
CA TYR A 183 -26.07 5.83 -15.34
C TYR A 183 -24.90 4.98 -15.83
N ALA A 184 -24.32 5.29 -16.99
CA ALA A 184 -23.16 4.58 -17.52
C ALA A 184 -21.92 4.69 -16.61
N VAL A 185 -21.68 5.85 -16.00
CA VAL A 185 -20.60 6.04 -15.02
C VAL A 185 -20.85 5.22 -13.75
N ALA A 186 -22.08 5.24 -13.23
CA ALA A 186 -22.44 4.52 -12.00
C ALA A 186 -22.45 2.99 -12.15
N THR A 187 -22.75 2.49 -13.35
CA THR A 187 -22.84 1.05 -13.65
C THR A 187 -21.58 0.47 -14.28
N LYS A 188 -20.57 1.32 -14.56
CA LYS A 188 -19.30 0.85 -15.11
C LYS A 188 -18.68 -0.15 -14.12
N PRO A 189 -18.47 -1.42 -14.52
CA PRO A 189 -17.86 -2.39 -13.62
C PRO A 189 -16.47 -1.87 -13.26
N SER A 190 -16.16 -1.88 -11.97
CA SER A 190 -14.82 -1.64 -11.41
C SER A 190 -13.91 -2.83 -11.78
N GLY A 191 -13.72 -3.04 -13.08
CA GLY A 191 -13.08 -4.20 -13.65
C GLY A 191 -11.57 -4.04 -13.70
N ARG A 192 -10.87 -5.18 -13.62
CA ARG A 192 -9.40 -5.36 -13.70
C ARG A 192 -8.68 -4.66 -14.86
N ASN A 193 -9.40 -4.03 -15.80
CA ASN A 193 -8.91 -3.29 -16.96
C ASN A 193 -9.46 -1.85 -17.05
N ALA A 194 -9.97 -1.28 -15.95
CA ALA A 194 -10.23 0.15 -15.90
C ALA A 194 -8.91 0.87 -16.20
N LYS A 195 -8.86 1.57 -17.36
CA LYS A 195 -7.70 2.39 -17.72
C LYS A 195 -7.35 3.29 -16.54
N GLN A 196 -6.05 3.54 -16.43
CA GLN A 196 -5.30 4.34 -15.44
C GLN A 196 -5.82 5.76 -15.14
N ASP A 197 -7.00 6.13 -15.66
CA ASP A 197 -7.64 7.44 -15.60
C ASP A 197 -8.71 7.58 -14.50
N GLU A 198 -8.95 6.57 -13.66
CA GLU A 198 -9.63 6.79 -12.36
C GLU A 198 -8.65 7.51 -11.42
N ARG A 199 -8.45 8.81 -11.66
CA ARG A 199 -7.61 9.66 -10.83
C ARG A 199 -8.04 9.52 -9.36
N ALA A 200 -7.09 9.11 -8.51
CA ALA A 200 -7.21 9.03 -7.05
C ALA A 200 -8.08 7.90 -6.45
N ALA A 201 -8.75 7.04 -7.24
CA ALA A 201 -9.51 5.87 -6.78
C ALA A 201 -10.49 6.12 -5.61
N LEU A 202 -11.03 7.34 -5.52
CA LEU A 202 -11.96 7.75 -4.47
C LEU A 202 -13.40 7.33 -4.80
N PRO A 203 -14.25 7.06 -3.79
CA PRO A 203 -15.67 6.81 -4.03
C PRO A 203 -16.41 8.10 -4.42
N ASN A 204 -17.51 7.97 -5.17
CA ASN A 204 -18.38 9.09 -5.57
C ASN A 204 -18.94 9.92 -4.40
N VAL A 205 -18.99 9.32 -3.21
CA VAL A 205 -19.40 10.00 -1.98
C VAL A 205 -18.39 9.70 -0.90
N ILE A 206 -17.80 10.76 -0.35
CA ILE A 206 -16.92 10.69 0.81
C ILE A 206 -17.65 11.35 1.98
N LYS A 207 -17.57 10.72 3.16
CA LYS A 207 -18.11 11.28 4.39
C LYS A 207 -16.97 11.67 5.31
N LEU A 208 -16.97 12.92 5.76
CA LEU A 208 -15.90 13.53 6.54
C LEU A 208 -16.48 14.18 7.79
N ALA A 209 -15.67 14.32 8.83
CA ALA A 209 -15.99 15.09 10.02
C ALA A 209 -14.70 15.65 10.62
N VAL A 210 -14.79 16.72 11.40
CA VAL A 210 -13.62 17.29 12.08
C VAL A 210 -13.03 16.23 13.01
N GLY A 211 -11.70 16.03 12.94
CA GLY A 211 -10.97 15.08 13.78
C GLY A 211 -10.91 13.64 13.27
N VAL A 212 -11.48 13.32 12.10
CA VAL A 212 -11.28 11.98 11.49
C VAL A 212 -9.93 11.89 10.80
N LYS A 213 -9.28 10.73 10.90
CA LYS A 213 -8.05 10.43 10.17
C LYS A 213 -8.37 10.19 8.69
N VAL A 214 -7.65 10.88 7.81
CA VAL A 214 -7.78 10.76 6.35
C VAL A 214 -6.40 10.51 5.75
N MET A 215 -6.40 10.07 4.49
CA MET A 215 -5.18 9.90 3.71
C MET A 215 -5.39 10.56 2.36
N VAL A 216 -4.39 11.30 1.90
CA VAL A 216 -4.33 11.85 0.54
C VAL A 216 -4.07 10.71 -0.44
N THR A 217 -4.89 10.57 -1.48
CA THR A 217 -4.78 9.46 -2.45
C THR A 217 -4.17 9.85 -3.80
N PHE A 218 -3.74 11.11 -3.94
CA PHE A 218 -3.16 11.64 -5.16
C PHE A 218 -2.10 12.69 -4.87
N ASN A 219 -1.08 12.79 -5.74
CA ASN A 219 -0.04 13.80 -5.62
C ASN A 219 -0.57 15.16 -6.06
N VAL A 220 -0.92 16.02 -5.11
CA VAL A 220 -1.38 17.39 -5.38
C VAL A 220 -0.17 18.32 -5.49
N ASP A 221 0.68 18.28 -4.47
CA ASP A 221 1.92 19.05 -4.40
C ASP A 221 2.95 18.27 -3.56
N THR A 222 3.94 17.70 -4.24
CA THR A 222 4.98 16.91 -3.57
C THR A 222 6.00 17.76 -2.82
N GLU A 223 6.14 19.05 -3.14
CA GLU A 223 7.05 19.96 -2.44
C GLU A 223 6.45 20.41 -1.10
N LEU A 224 5.13 20.54 -1.04
CA LEU A 224 4.37 20.85 0.18
C LEU A 224 3.93 19.61 0.97
N ASN A 225 4.45 18.42 0.65
CA ASN A 225 4.08 17.14 1.27
C ASN A 225 2.59 16.78 1.17
N VAL A 226 1.87 17.31 0.17
CA VAL A 226 0.49 16.92 -0.16
C VAL A 226 0.54 15.84 -1.25
N ALA A 227 1.02 14.66 -0.85
CA ALA A 227 1.29 13.53 -1.73
C ALA A 227 0.45 12.30 -1.36
N ASN A 228 0.35 11.34 -2.28
CA ASN A 228 -0.32 10.08 -2.04
C ASN A 228 0.32 9.33 -0.86
N GLY A 229 -0.47 9.03 0.17
CA GLY A 229 -0.04 8.38 1.41
C GLY A 229 0.15 9.32 2.60
N ALA A 230 0.10 10.65 2.40
CA ALA A 230 0.10 11.64 3.47
C ALA A 230 -1.21 11.68 4.27
#